data_AF-A0A918X7N4-F1
#
_entry.id   AF-A0A918X7N4-F1
#
_cell.length_a   1.000
_cell.length_b   1.000
_cell.length_c   1.000
_cell.angle_alpha   90.00
_cell.angle_beta   90.00
_cell.angle_gamma   90.00
#
_symmetry.space_group_name_H-M   'P 1'
#
loop_
_entity.id
_entity.type
_entity.pdbx_description
1 polymer ?
#
loop_
_entity_poly.entity_id
_entity_poly.type
_entity_poly.pdbx_seq_one_letter_code
_entity_poly.pdbx_strand_id
1 'polypeptide(L)'
;MCSAIFWAEAPTDNRALDAVARTRTFNRGELEASGEIRRRLLAVRAAGAATSPAGAAAARATAQAAAVAHMGAHALGAALYYAIPLEAVVLAEEDATRRPCWNRSRTVLSSGETIQ
;
A
#
# COMPACT_ATOMS: atom_id res chain seq x y z
N MET A 1 -6.90 -7.51 22.20
CA MET A 1 -8.03 -8.33 22.71
C MET A 1 -8.69 -9.19 21.64
N CYS A 2 -8.95 -8.74 20.40
CA CYS A 2 -9.59 -9.60 19.38
C CYS A 2 -8.83 -10.89 19.02
N SER A 3 -7.49 -10.91 19.07
CA SER A 3 -6.71 -12.12 18.74
C SER A 3 -6.92 -13.31 19.68
N ALA A 4 -7.32 -13.08 20.95
CA ALA A 4 -7.49 -14.15 21.94
C ALA A 4 -8.64 -15.10 21.60
N ILE A 5 -9.72 -14.56 20.99
CA ILE A 5 -10.88 -15.35 20.56
C ILE A 5 -10.50 -16.27 19.40
N PHE A 6 -9.83 -15.74 18.37
CA PHE A 6 -9.37 -16.56 17.25
C PHE A 6 -8.30 -17.58 17.66
N TRP A 7 -7.35 -17.21 18.53
CA TRP A 7 -6.29 -18.12 18.97
C TRP A 7 -6.81 -19.32 19.75
N ALA A 8 -7.91 -19.17 20.51
CA ALA A 8 -8.56 -20.30 21.17
C ALA A 8 -9.12 -21.33 20.16
N GLU A 9 -9.55 -20.88 18.98
CA GLU A 9 -10.12 -21.74 17.93
C GLU A 9 -9.04 -22.34 17.01
N ALA A 10 -7.93 -21.62 16.80
CA ALA A 10 -6.84 -22.02 15.93
C ALA A 10 -5.46 -21.76 16.58
N PRO A 11 -5.10 -22.48 17.67
CA PRO A 11 -3.92 -22.16 18.48
C PRO A 11 -2.60 -22.35 17.75
N THR A 12 -2.58 -23.15 16.68
CA THR A 12 -1.42 -23.38 15.81
C THR A 12 -1.38 -22.45 14.60
N ASP A 13 -2.43 -21.66 14.35
CA ASP A 13 -2.48 -20.71 13.25
C ASP A 13 -1.91 -19.35 13.65
N ASN A 14 -0.64 -19.15 13.33
CA ASN A 14 0.08 -17.94 13.67
C ASN A 14 -0.20 -16.76 12.74
N ARG A 15 -0.98 -16.92 11.65
CA ARG A 15 -1.16 -15.86 10.63
C ARG A 15 -1.76 -14.57 11.20
N ALA A 16 -2.68 -14.68 12.15
CA ALA A 16 -3.29 -13.52 12.82
C ALA A 16 -2.32 -12.83 13.80
N LEU A 17 -1.51 -13.60 14.54
CA LEU A 17 -0.50 -13.07 15.46
C LEU A 17 0.67 -12.42 14.71
N ASP A 18 1.14 -13.07 13.64
CA ASP A 18 2.14 -12.53 12.72
C ASP A 18 1.68 -11.18 12.14
N ALA A 19 0.42 -11.06 11.73
CA ALA A 19 -0.15 -9.80 11.24
C ALA A 19 -0.01 -8.67 12.27
N VAL A 20 -0.37 -8.92 13.53
CA VAL A 20 -0.25 -7.93 14.62
C VAL A 20 1.21 -7.57 14.88
N ALA A 21 2.11 -8.56 14.90
CA ALA A 21 3.54 -8.33 15.11
C ALA A 21 4.14 -7.48 13.98
N ARG A 22 3.79 -7.76 12.73
CA ARG A 22 4.24 -6.99 11.56
C ARG A 22 3.70 -5.57 11.54
N THR A 23 2.41 -5.36 11.85
CA THR A 23 1.85 -4.00 12.02
C THR A 23 2.65 -3.18 13.03
N ARG A 24 3.01 -3.77 14.18
CA ARG A 24 3.79 -3.07 15.21
C ARG A 24 5.22 -2.77 14.76
N THR A 25 5.84 -3.71 14.06
CA THR A 25 7.22 -3.57 13.54
C THR A 25 7.30 -2.51 12.45
N PHE A 26 6.32 -2.50 11.53
CA PHE A 26 6.16 -1.45 10.53
C PHE A 26 5.94 -0.07 11.19
N ASN A 27 5.10 0.02 12.21
CA ASN A 27 4.86 1.28 12.93
C ASN A 27 6.12 1.83 13.64
N ARG A 28 7.10 0.98 13.96
CA ARG A 28 8.40 1.39 14.51
C ARG A 28 9.44 1.72 13.42
N GLY A 29 9.10 1.57 12.14
CA GLY A 29 10.04 1.76 11.02
C GLY A 29 11.03 0.61 10.85
N GLU A 30 10.82 -0.53 11.50
CA GLU A 30 11.71 -1.70 11.47
C GLU A 30 11.37 -2.67 10.33
N LEU A 31 10.34 -2.37 9.54
CA LEU A 31 9.90 -3.20 8.44
C LEU A 31 9.63 -2.36 7.19
N GLU A 32 10.26 -2.76 6.10
CA GLU A 32 10.11 -2.09 4.81
C GLU A 32 8.70 -2.21 4.25
N ALA A 33 8.23 -1.13 3.62
CA ALA A 33 6.97 -1.05 2.89
C ALA A 33 6.77 -2.23 1.91
N SER A 34 7.82 -2.57 1.17
CA SER A 34 7.80 -3.67 0.19
C SER A 34 7.54 -5.04 0.83
N GLY A 35 7.99 -5.22 2.08
CA GLY A 35 7.76 -6.42 2.88
C GLY A 35 6.29 -6.57 3.28
N GLU A 36 5.62 -5.48 3.63
CA GLU A 36 4.19 -5.48 4.00
C GLU A 36 3.27 -5.61 2.80
N ILE A 37 3.59 -4.94 1.69
CA ILE A 37 2.84 -5.07 0.43
C ILE A 37 2.78 -6.55 0.00
N ARG A 38 3.91 -7.27 0.01
CA ARG A 38 3.95 -8.69 -0.41
C ARG A 38 3.08 -9.60 0.46
N ARG A 39 2.90 -9.28 1.74
CA ARG A 39 2.24 -10.14 2.74
C ARG A 39 0.81 -9.72 3.07
N ARG A 40 0.29 -8.68 2.41
CA ARG A 40 -1.01 -8.04 2.69
C ARG A 40 -2.23 -8.99 2.72
N LEU A 41 -2.18 -10.13 2.03
CA LEU A 41 -3.29 -11.09 1.97
C LEU A 41 -3.14 -12.32 2.88
N LEU A 42 -2.01 -12.48 3.58
CA LEU A 42 -1.75 -13.69 4.39
C LEU A 42 -2.70 -13.79 5.58
N ALA A 43 -2.93 -12.68 6.28
CA ALA A 43 -3.76 -12.63 7.48
C ALA A 43 -5.25 -12.84 7.19
N VAL A 44 -5.74 -12.39 6.03
CA VAL A 44 -7.15 -12.56 5.61
C VAL A 44 -7.51 -14.04 5.49
N ARG A 45 -6.55 -14.90 5.13
CA ARG A 45 -6.76 -16.35 5.00
C ARG A 45 -6.94 -17.06 6.34
N ALA A 46 -6.58 -16.44 7.46
CA ALA A 46 -6.75 -17.00 8.80
C ALA A 46 -8.24 -17.17 9.17
N ALA A 47 -9.12 -16.32 8.65
CA ALA A 47 -10.55 -16.40 8.94
C ALA A 47 -11.20 -17.72 8.51
N GLY A 48 -10.60 -18.45 7.55
CA GLY A 48 -11.09 -19.78 7.12
C GLY A 48 -10.76 -20.91 8.10
N ALA A 49 -9.86 -20.69 9.06
CA ALA A 49 -9.53 -21.67 10.11
C ALA A 49 -10.39 -21.50 11.37
N ALA A 50 -11.19 -20.43 11.46
CA ALA A 50 -12.06 -20.19 12.59
C ALA A 50 -13.25 -21.17 12.59
N THR A 51 -13.65 -21.61 13.78
CA THR A 51 -14.79 -22.51 13.97
C THR A 51 -16.06 -21.73 14.36
N SER A 52 -15.95 -20.43 14.67
CA SER A 52 -17.09 -19.57 14.97
C SER A 52 -17.09 -18.26 14.15
N PRO A 53 -18.27 -17.62 14.00
CA PRO A 53 -18.36 -16.28 13.44
C PRO A 53 -17.52 -15.23 14.20
N ALA A 54 -17.42 -15.37 15.54
CA ALA A 54 -16.63 -14.47 16.37
C ALA A 54 -15.12 -14.62 16.12
N GLY A 55 -14.64 -15.86 15.99
CA GLY A 55 -13.26 -16.16 15.60
C GLY A 55 -12.93 -15.65 14.20
N ALA A 56 -13.84 -15.82 13.24
CA ALA A 56 -13.67 -15.31 11.88
C ALA A 56 -13.64 -13.78 11.85
N ALA A 57 -14.49 -13.11 12.63
CA ALA A 57 -14.50 -11.65 12.77
C ALA A 57 -13.22 -11.13 13.42
N ALA A 58 -12.74 -11.81 14.46
CA ALA A 58 -11.46 -11.53 15.11
C ALA A 58 -10.27 -11.63 14.13
N ALA A 59 -10.20 -12.70 13.34
CA ALA A 59 -9.16 -12.87 12.33
C ALA A 59 -9.22 -11.74 11.27
N ARG A 60 -10.40 -11.40 10.76
CA ARG A 60 -10.56 -10.28 9.80
C ARG A 60 -10.15 -8.94 10.41
N ALA A 61 -10.48 -8.68 11.67
CA ALA A 61 -10.07 -7.45 12.36
C ALA A 61 -8.55 -7.32 12.47
N THR A 62 -7.84 -8.42 12.77
CA THR A 62 -6.36 -8.42 12.77
C THR A 62 -5.78 -8.19 11.36
N ALA A 63 -6.40 -8.77 10.33
CA ALA A 63 -5.99 -8.56 8.96
C ALA A 63 -6.18 -7.10 8.50
N GLN A 64 -7.26 -6.45 8.92
CA GLN A 64 -7.52 -5.02 8.62
C GLN A 64 -6.48 -4.11 9.29
N ALA A 65 -6.09 -4.39 10.54
CA ALA A 65 -5.02 -3.64 11.20
C ALA A 65 -3.68 -3.73 10.43
N ALA A 66 -3.37 -4.88 9.83
CA ALA A 66 -2.22 -5.03 8.94
C ALA A 66 -2.39 -4.29 7.60
N ALA A 67 -3.61 -4.24 7.06
CA ALA A 67 -3.89 -3.47 5.85
C ALA A 67 -3.72 -1.96 6.04
N VAL A 68 -4.03 -1.41 7.22
CA VAL A 68 -3.80 0.02 7.54
C VAL A 68 -2.30 0.36 7.55
N ALA A 69 -1.45 -0.52 8.08
CA ALA A 69 0.01 -0.34 8.01
C ALA A 69 0.49 -0.25 6.54
N HIS A 70 -0.05 -1.10 5.66
CA HIS A 70 0.22 -1.02 4.23
C HIS A 70 -0.26 0.29 3.57
N MET A 71 -1.39 0.86 3.99
CA MET A 71 -1.81 2.19 3.52
C MET A 71 -0.83 3.29 3.99
N GLY A 72 -0.31 3.19 5.21
CA GLY A 72 0.77 4.07 5.69
C GLY A 72 2.03 3.97 4.83
N ALA A 73 2.37 2.78 4.34
CA ALA A 73 3.45 2.58 3.39
C ALA A 73 3.21 3.29 2.05
N HIS A 74 1.97 3.29 1.55
CA HIS A 74 1.59 4.04 0.34
C HIS A 74 1.69 5.55 0.54
N ALA A 75 1.27 6.06 1.70
CA ALA A 75 1.40 7.48 2.02
C ALA A 75 2.86 7.93 2.07
N LEU A 76 3.75 7.13 2.68
CA LEU A 76 5.19 7.42 2.70
C LEU A 76 5.82 7.37 1.30
N GLY A 77 5.49 6.35 0.51
CA GLY A 77 5.97 6.24 -0.87
C GLY A 77 5.48 7.40 -1.75
N ALA A 78 4.24 7.84 -1.60
CA ALA A 78 3.72 9.03 -2.26
C ALA A 78 4.45 10.29 -1.80
N ALA A 79 4.66 10.46 -0.50
CA ALA A 79 5.41 11.59 0.05
C ALA A 79 6.83 11.65 -0.51
N LEU A 80 7.54 10.52 -0.62
CA LEU A 80 8.87 10.44 -1.22
C LEU A 80 8.86 10.68 -2.73
N TYR A 81 7.84 10.20 -3.45
CA TYR A 81 7.69 10.48 -4.88
C TYR A 81 7.46 11.97 -5.16
N TYR A 82 6.69 12.65 -4.31
CA TYR A 82 6.49 14.11 -4.40
C TYR A 82 7.66 14.90 -3.79
N ALA A 83 8.38 14.34 -2.83
CA ALA A 83 9.62 14.87 -2.27
C ALA A 83 10.81 14.37 -3.10
N ILE A 84 10.84 14.74 -4.37
CA ILE A 84 12.10 14.76 -5.13
C ILE A 84 13.11 15.58 -4.29
N PRO A 85 14.32 15.07 -4.03
CA PRO A 85 15.30 15.77 -3.22
C PRO A 85 15.70 17.09 -3.88
N LEU A 86 15.88 18.14 -3.08
CA LEU A 86 16.39 19.44 -3.55
C LEU A 86 17.67 19.28 -4.40
N GLU A 87 18.47 18.24 -4.15
CA GLU A 87 19.67 17.88 -4.93
C GLU A 87 19.35 17.50 -6.39
N ALA A 88 18.23 16.82 -6.67
CA ALA A 88 17.80 16.53 -8.03
C ALA A 88 17.23 17.77 -8.75
N VAL A 89 16.74 18.77 -8.00
CA VAL A 89 16.29 20.06 -8.53
C VAL A 89 17.49 20.94 -8.92
N VAL A 90 18.59 20.91 -8.14
CA VAL A 90 19.83 21.66 -8.44
C VAL A 90 20.51 21.14 -9.71
N LEU A 91 20.55 19.83 -9.93
CA LEU A 91 21.11 19.25 -11.16
C LEU A 91 20.25 19.51 -12.41
N ALA A 92 18.95 19.76 -12.24
CA ALA A 92 18.04 20.07 -13.34
C ALA A 92 18.17 21.52 -13.85
N GLU A 93 18.65 22.46 -13.03
CA GLU A 93 18.92 23.84 -13.47
C GLU A 93 20.12 23.94 -14.42
N GLU A 94 21.16 23.14 -14.21
CA GLU A 94 22.34 23.12 -15.08
C GLU A 94 22.00 22.63 -16.50
N ASP A 95 21.12 21.62 -16.61
CA ASP A 95 20.69 21.05 -17.91
C ASP A 95 19.67 21.95 -18.65
N ALA A 96 18.92 22.79 -17.91
CA ALA A 96 17.93 23.71 -18.48
C ALA A 96 18.52 24.91 -19.26
N THR A 97 19.83 25.18 -19.13
CA THR A 97 20.50 26.26 -19.89
C THR A 97 20.95 25.84 -21.30
N ARG A 98 20.76 24.58 -21.69
CA ARG A 98 21.07 24.02 -23.03
C ARG A 98 19.79 23.74 -23.87
N ARG A 99 19.00 24.81 -24.06
CA ARG A 99 17.73 25.04 -24.81
C ARG A 99 17.48 24.28 -26.15
N PRO A 100 16.26 24.32 -26.80
CA PRO A 100 14.85 24.34 -26.32
C PRO A 100 13.77 23.67 -27.29
N CYS A 101 12.49 23.84 -26.94
CA CYS A 101 11.25 23.87 -27.75
C CYS A 101 10.78 22.62 -28.54
N TRP A 102 9.99 21.74 -27.92
CA TRP A 102 8.97 21.01 -28.68
C TRP A 102 7.70 20.79 -27.87
N ASN A 103 6.61 21.36 -28.39
CA ASN A 103 5.23 21.02 -28.09
C ASN A 103 4.69 20.27 -29.33
N ARG A 104 3.95 19.17 -29.13
CA ARG A 104 2.74 18.93 -29.94
C ARG A 104 1.71 18.04 -29.22
N SER A 105 0.78 18.73 -28.57
CA SER A 105 -0.66 18.70 -28.82
C SER A 105 -1.45 17.38 -28.72
N ARG A 106 -2.23 17.35 -27.64
CA ARG A 106 -3.53 16.69 -27.46
C ARG A 106 -4.51 17.05 -28.59
N THR A 107 -5.20 16.03 -29.11
CA THR A 107 -6.29 16.07 -30.10
C THR A 107 -7.33 17.13 -29.79
N VAL A 108 -7.58 18.05 -30.73
CA VAL A 108 -8.76 18.93 -30.76
C VAL A 108 -9.60 18.56 -31.98
N LEU A 109 -10.87 18.31 -31.71
CA LEU A 109 -11.95 18.02 -32.65
C LEU A 109 -12.07 19.12 -33.72
N SER A 110 -12.11 18.72 -34.99
CA SER A 110 -12.60 19.53 -36.09
C SER A 110 -13.94 18.94 -36.56
N SER A 111 -14.94 19.80 -36.53
CA SER A 111 -16.26 19.66 -37.12
C SER A 111 -16.21 19.72 -38.65
N GLY A 112 -16.91 18.79 -39.30
CA GLY A 112 -17.70 19.06 -40.51
C GLY A 112 -17.16 18.53 -41.83
N GLU A 113 -17.66 17.37 -42.28
CA GLU A 113 -18.15 17.21 -43.65
C GLU A 113 -19.18 16.06 -43.73
N THR A 114 -20.30 16.34 -44.40
CA THR A 114 -21.41 15.42 -44.75
C THR A 114 -21.15 14.86 -46.16
N ILE A 115 -21.85 13.76 -46.55
CA ILE A 115 -22.04 13.18 -47.91
C ILE A 115 -21.06 12.00 -48.20
N GLN A 116 -21.42 10.74 -48.52
CA GLN A 116 -22.67 9.98 -48.77
C GLN A 116 -22.66 8.67 -47.98
#